data_AF-A0A2V8ZJK3-F1
#
_entry.id   AF-A0A2V8ZJK3-F1
#
_cell.length_a   1.000
_cell.length_b   1.000
_cell.length_c   1.000
_cell.angle_alpha   90.00
_cell.angle_beta   90.00
_cell.angle_gamma   90.00
#
_symmetry.space_group_name_H-M   'P 1'
#
loop_
_entity.id
_entity.type
_entity.pdbx_description
1 polymer ?
#
loop_
_entity_poly.entity_id
_entity_poly.type
_entity_poly.pdbx_seq_one_letter_code
_entity_poly.pdbx_strand_id
1 'polypeptide(L)' 'MSCRDTIHLICWYLEGRLSSSVETEIRRHLETCSDCRLVLEAAVNTLDRYFNANRSEAAADTFGRLTSC' A
#
# COMPACT_ATOMS: atom_id res chain seq x y z
N MET A 1 16.80 2.88 -12.18
CA MET A 1 15.44 3.14 -12.71
C MET A 1 15.08 4.62 -12.58
N SER A 2 14.15 5.12 -13.39
CA SER A 2 13.71 6.53 -13.32
C SER A 2 12.59 6.73 -12.30
N CYS A 3 12.43 7.95 -11.75
CA CYS A 3 11.36 8.26 -10.80
C CYS A 3 9.96 7.99 -11.39
N ARG A 4 9.78 8.21 -12.70
CA ARG A 4 8.53 7.91 -13.40
C ARG A 4 8.19 6.42 -13.30
N ASP A 5 9.15 5.55 -13.59
CA ASP A 5 8.95 4.10 -13.51
C ASP A 5 8.66 3.67 -12.07
N THR A 6 9.37 4.25 -11.09
CA THR A 6 9.11 4.02 -9.66
C THR A 6 7.65 4.28 -9.32
N ILE A 7 7.16 5.47 -9.65
CA ILE A 7 5.83 5.93 -9.25
C ILE A 7 4.74 5.04 -9.85
N HIS A 8 4.90 4.62 -11.10
CA HIS A 8 3.95 3.70 -11.74
C HIS A 8 3.93 2.30 -11.12
N LEU A 9 5.04 1.87 -10.52
CA LEU A 9 5.19 0.54 -9.94
C LEU A 9 4.95 0.49 -8.43
N ILE A 10 4.81 1.62 -7.73
CA ILE A 10 4.65 1.67 -6.27
C ILE A 10 3.49 0.81 -5.76
N CYS A 11 2.32 0.84 -6.39
CA CYS A 11 1.20 0.01 -5.93
C CYS A 11 1.49 -1.49 -6.08
N TRP A 12 2.11 -1.90 -7.19
CA TRP A 12 2.49 -3.29 -7.43
C TRP A 12 3.61 -3.75 -6.50
N TYR A 13 4.53 -2.84 -6.17
CA TYR A 13 5.58 -3.04 -5.17
C TYR A 13 4.97 -3.28 -3.78
N LEU A 14 4.00 -2.46 -3.37
CA LEU A 14 3.30 -2.63 -2.09
C LEU A 14 2.47 -3.92 -2.03
N GLU A 15 1.90 -4.36 -3.15
CA GLU A 15 1.19 -5.63 -3.26
C GLU A 15 2.12 -6.87 -3.30
N GLY A 16 3.45 -6.68 -3.40
CA GLY A 16 4.41 -7.79 -3.51
C GLY A 16 4.29 -8.58 -4.83
N ARG A 17 3.81 -7.94 -5.90
CA ARG A 17 3.51 -8.60 -7.19
C ARG A 17 4.60 -8.43 -8.24
N LEU A 18 5.73 -7.86 -7.86
CA LEU A 18 6.87 -7.63 -8.75
C LEU A 18 7.85 -8.80 -8.68
N SER A 19 8.63 -8.99 -9.74
CA SER A 19 9.73 -9.94 -9.70
C SER A 19 10.85 -9.44 -8.77
N SER A 20 11.61 -10.37 -8.17
CA SER A 20 12.65 -10.03 -7.19
C SER A 20 13.71 -9.06 -7.73
N SER A 21 13.99 -9.12 -9.04
CA SER A 21 14.92 -8.21 -9.71
C SER A 21 14.37 -6.78 -9.74
N VAL A 22 13.10 -6.60 -10.12
CA VAL A 22 12.44 -5.29 -10.16
C VAL A 22 12.28 -4.73 -8.76
N GLU A 23 11.88 -5.55 -7.79
CA GLU A 23 11.75 -5.13 -6.39
C GLU A 23 13.08 -4.59 -5.82
N THR A 24 14.20 -5.25 -6.13
CA THR A 24 15.53 -4.81 -5.70
C THR A 24 15.90 -3.46 -6.29
N GLU A 25 15.60 -3.23 -7.56
CA GLU A 25 15.90 -1.95 -8.23
C GLU A 25 15.02 -0.81 -7.68
N ILE A 26 13.74 -1.09 -7.36
CA ILE A 26 12.84 -0.14 -6.69
C ILE A 26 13.37 0.20 -5.30
N ARG A 27 13.75 -0.80 -4.51
CA ARG A 27 14.32 -0.59 -3.16
C ARG A 27 15.55 0.31 -3.19
N ARG A 28 16.50 0.01 -4.09
CA ARG A 28 17.72 0.82 -4.29
C ARG A 28 17.40 2.27 -4.67
N HIS A 29 16.38 2.48 -5.49
CA HIS A 29 15.95 3.82 -5.86
C HIS A 29 15.31 4.57 -4.67
N LEU A 30 14.49 3.91 -3.87
CA LEU A 30 13.87 4.50 -2.68
C LEU A 30 14.88 4.87 -1.59
N GLU A 31 16.00 4.15 -1.50
CA GLU A 31 17.11 4.46 -0.60
C GLU A 31 17.84 5.75 -1.00
N THR A 32 17.82 6.11 -2.29
CA THR A 32 18.61 7.21 -2.85
C THR A 32 17.78 8.41 -3.29
N CYS A 33 16.46 8.26 -3.43
CA CYS A 33 15.54 9.31 -3.88
C CYS A 33 14.50 9.66 -2.81
N SER A 34 14.61 10.86 -2.24
CA SER A 34 13.67 11.38 -1.23
C SER A 34 12.25 11.56 -1.78
N ASP A 35 12.11 12.03 -3.01
CA ASP A 35 10.80 12.31 -3.60
C ASP A 35 9.99 11.03 -3.79
N CYS A 36 10.60 9.97 -4.32
CA CYS A 36 9.93 8.69 -4.47
C CYS A 36 9.63 8.03 -3.12
N ARG A 37 10.44 8.27 -2.08
CA ARG A 37 10.14 7.83 -0.72
C ARG A 37 8.90 8.54 -0.15
N LEU A 38 8.76 9.84 -0.37
CA LEU A 38 7.55 10.58 0.03
C LEU A 38 6.30 10.05 -0.69
N VAL A 39 6.41 9.74 -1.99
CA VAL A 39 5.29 9.14 -2.73
C VAL A 39 4.92 7.77 -2.16
N LEU A 40 5.90 6.93 -1.82
CA LEU A 40 5.67 5.64 -1.20
C LEU A 40 4.94 5.79 0.15
N GLU A 41 5.41 6.69 1.02
CA GLU A 41 4.80 6.94 2.33
C GLU A 41 3.34 7.43 2.19
N ALA A 42 3.08 8.32 1.24
CA ALA A 42 1.73 8.80 0.95
C ALA A 42 0.81 7.68 0.44
N ALA A 43 1.33 6.80 -0.44
CA ALA A 43 0.59 5.64 -0.93
C ALA A 43 0.25 4.67 0.20
N VAL A 44 1.23 4.33 1.06
CA VAL A 44 1.03 3.47 2.24
C VAL A 44 -0.03 4.06 3.17
N ASN A 45 0.08 5.36 3.50
CA ASN A 45 -0.88 6.00 4.39
C ASN A 45 -2.32 6.01 3.82
N THR A 46 -2.44 6.25 2.51
CA THR A 46 -3.73 6.23 1.83
C THR A 46 -4.34 4.83 1.87
N LEU A 47 -3.58 3.81 1.50
CA LEU A 47 -4.05 2.43 1.49
C LEU A 47 -4.40 1.94 2.90
N ASP A 48 -3.56 2.24 3.90
CA ASP A 48 -3.82 1.90 5.30
C ASP A 48 -5.16 2.48 5.78
N ARG A 49 -5.46 3.74 5.46
CA ARG A 49 -6.77 4.35 5.77
C ARG A 49 -7.93 3.63 5.11
N TYR A 50 -7.83 3.30 3.82
CA TYR A 50 -8.90 2.59 3.11
C TYR A 50 -9.12 1.19 3.70
N PHE A 51 -8.06 0.42 3.94
CA PHE A 51 -8.19 -0.95 4.44
C PHE A 51 -8.51 -1.02 5.94
N ASN A 52 -8.11 -0.02 6.74
CA ASN A 52 -8.51 0.08 8.14
C ASN A 52 -9.95 0.58 8.30
N ALA A 53 -10.40 1.54 7.48
CA ALA A 53 -11.79 2.00 7.48
C ALA A 53 -12.76 0.84 7.16
N ASN A 54 -12.43 0.02 6.16
CA ASN A 54 -13.23 -1.16 5.81
C ASN A 54 -13.28 -2.24 6.91
N ARG A 55 -12.28 -2.31 7.80
CA ARG A 55 -12.31 -3.21 8.97
C ARG A 55 -13.31 -2.75 10.03
N SER A 56 -13.43 -1.44 10.23
CA SER A 56 -14.40 -0.87 11.17
C SER A 56 -15.84 -1.02 10.68
N GLU A 57 -16.08 -0.90 9.38
CA GLU A 57 -17.41 -1.13 8.78
C GLU A 57 -17.82 -2.61 8.84
N ALA A 58 -16.91 -3.55 8.52
CA ALA A 58 -17.19 -4.98 8.61
C ALA A 58 -17.42 -5.47 10.06
N ALA A 59 -16.76 -4.87 11.05
CA ALA A 59 -16.97 -5.18 12.46
C ALA A 59 -18.34 -4.69 12.98
N ALA A 60 -18.81 -3.53 12.51
CA ALA A 60 -20.12 -3.00 12.87
C ALA A 60 -21.28 -3.88 12.35
N ASP A 61 -21.13 -4.45 11.15
CA ASP A 61 -22.17 -5.27 10.51
C ASP A 61 -22.29 -6.69 11.13
N THR A 62 -21.24 -7.17 11.78
CA THR A 62 -21.24 -8.49 12.44
C THR A 62 -21.99 -8.46 13.78
N PHE A 63 -21.99 -7.32 14.47
CA PHE A 63 -22.65 -7.18 15.78
C PHE A 63 -24.18 -7.09 15.68
N GLY A 64 -24.74 -6.67 14.54
CA GLY A 64 -26.19 -6.61 14.31
C GLY A 64 -26.88 -7.97 14.07
N ARG A 65 -26.12 -9.03 13.77
CA ARG A 65 -26.67 -10.37 13.47
C ARG A 65 -26.67 -11.34 14.65
N LEU A 66 -26.06 -11.00 15.78
CA LEU A 66 -25.94 -11.87 16.96
C LEU A 66 -26.93 -11.54 18.10
N THR A 67 -27.73 -10.47 17.99
CA THR A 67 -28.71 -10.04 19.01
C THR A 67 -30.16 -10.47 18.71
N SER A 68 -30.38 -11.41 17.77
CA SER A 68 -31.71 -11.94 17.45
C SER A 68 -31.88 -13.40 17.90
N CYS A 69 -31.39 -13.74 19.08
CA CYS A 69 -31.79 -14.94 19.82
C CYS A 69 -32.52 -14.53 21.10
#